data_AF-A0ABD3WYU3-F1
#
_entry.id   AF-A0ABD3WYU3-F1
#
_cell.length_a   1.000
_cell.length_b   1.000
_cell.length_c   1.000
_cell.angle_alpha   90.00
_cell.angle_beta   90.00
_cell.angle_gamma   90.00
#
_symmetry.space_group_name_H-M   'P 1'
#
loop_
_entity.id
_entity.type
_entity.pdbx_description
1 polymer ?
#
loop_
_entity_poly.entity_id
_entity_poly.type
_entity_poly.pdbx_seq_one_letter_code
_entity_poly.pdbx_strand_id
1 'polypeptide(L)'
;MMSQWLEFTAKILNSVQTKGVYGILGVSNTSALSTIQSYSNTFRVPFLALSVPQNGTNNGPFQLFMRPLYVNGLLHVILKYQWSNILYLYDSDEGLIRLQQLFQALNQREFALDIDVKRVTDPTDCHTILKEIHLREDTKEIRVFLDLPMKRAEETILLVFEEALVIDALRFFYRALRDLTKYVRKQSLPERIIKCTDDSNVSPHNGSDMMEILKKTDIEGLTGRVAFDEYGFRKDFTLQLMEITMNMGLATVGRWTPGKELERHEAKRKPIFDPGSTLSNRTRMVTTILERPYVMYKDAETEERQPRCGKDNFIGFCVDFAREVARIVNFTYEICLVKDGKYGEILPNATWNGMVGELTRNEVDMAIAPISISSQRERVVDFTKPYMSLGISIMIKRTAVKETSVFSFMDPLSYEIWMCILFAYIGVSVVLFLVSRFSPTEWHVEDGASITNDFTIANSLWYSLGAFMQQGCDISPRYQSKVALYERMWAYMQSASPSVFVARNEDGVKRVREGNYAFLIESTTNDYINMRKPCDTMKVGANLDSKGYGIATPIGSDLRDQLTLAVLQLRESGTLENMKKEWWDKRSECPLEDSSQ
;
A
#
# COMPACT_ATOMS: atom_id res chain seq x y z
N MET A 1 3.29 -36.65 14.92
CA MET A 1 4.14 -35.58 14.33
C MET A 1 5.50 -35.47 15.02
N MET A 2 5.59 -35.18 16.33
CA MET A 2 6.89 -35.00 17.02
C MET A 2 7.83 -36.23 16.94
N SER A 3 7.29 -37.46 17.03
CA SER A 3 8.04 -38.72 16.85
C SER A 3 8.64 -38.91 15.46
N GLN A 4 7.94 -38.47 14.40
CA GLN A 4 8.40 -38.61 13.01
C GLN A 4 9.62 -37.73 12.72
N TRP A 5 9.69 -36.54 13.30
CA TRP A 5 10.87 -35.66 13.18
C TRP A 5 12.10 -36.24 13.89
N LEU A 6 11.91 -36.93 15.02
CA LEU A 6 12.98 -37.63 15.74
C LEU A 6 13.50 -38.84 14.95
N GLU A 7 12.61 -39.69 14.41
CA GLU A 7 13.01 -40.79 13.51
C GLU A 7 13.72 -40.28 12.26
N PHE A 8 13.23 -39.20 11.64
CA PHE A 8 13.80 -38.65 10.41
C PHE A 8 15.19 -38.06 10.64
N THR A 9 15.38 -37.30 11.72
CA THR A 9 16.70 -36.77 12.09
C THR A 9 17.69 -37.88 12.46
N ALA A 10 17.27 -38.91 13.21
CA ALA A 10 18.10 -40.07 13.51
C ALA A 10 18.51 -40.85 12.24
N LYS A 11 17.59 -41.06 11.28
CA LYS A 11 17.88 -41.69 9.99
C LYS A 11 18.85 -40.87 9.13
N ILE A 12 18.72 -39.54 9.13
CA ILE A 12 19.66 -38.65 8.43
C ILE A 12 21.05 -38.69 9.09
N LEU A 13 21.14 -38.57 10.41
CA LEU A 13 22.42 -38.64 11.14
C LEU A 13 23.15 -39.96 10.85
N ASN A 14 22.44 -41.09 10.88
CA ASN A 14 22.98 -42.40 10.54
C ASN A 14 23.46 -42.47 9.06
N SER A 15 22.70 -41.90 8.12
CA SER A 15 23.08 -41.81 6.70
C SER A 15 24.29 -40.89 6.45
N VAL A 16 24.44 -39.81 7.21
CA VAL A 16 25.60 -38.90 7.13
C VAL A 16 26.84 -39.57 7.71
N GLN A 17 26.70 -40.30 8.82
CA GLN A 17 27.82 -40.97 9.48
C GLN A 17 28.36 -42.17 8.68
N THR A 18 27.50 -42.91 7.96
CA THR A 18 27.95 -43.96 7.01
C THR A 18 28.76 -43.42 5.83
N LYS A 19 28.82 -42.09 5.61
CA LYS A 19 29.63 -41.43 4.59
C LYS A 19 30.95 -40.84 5.12
N GLY A 20 31.31 -41.06 6.39
CA GLY A 20 32.61 -40.66 6.94
C GLY A 20 32.82 -39.13 7.04
N VAL A 21 31.82 -38.41 7.54
CA VAL A 21 31.82 -36.93 7.56
C VAL A 21 32.47 -36.38 8.84
N TYR A 22 33.38 -35.41 8.69
CA TYR A 22 34.21 -34.85 9.76
C TYR A 22 33.51 -33.82 10.69
N GLY A 23 32.30 -33.37 10.34
CA GLY A 23 31.51 -32.43 11.12
C GLY A 23 30.17 -32.17 10.46
N ILE A 24 29.14 -31.88 11.26
CA ILE A 24 27.75 -31.74 10.83
C ILE A 24 27.32 -30.29 10.98
N LEU A 25 26.82 -29.69 9.89
CA LEU A 25 26.24 -28.35 9.87
C LEU A 25 24.72 -28.48 9.79
N GLY A 26 23.97 -27.76 10.63
CA GLY A 26 22.52 -27.81 10.56
C GLY A 26 21.77 -26.79 11.41
N VAL A 27 20.44 -26.75 11.18
CA VAL A 27 19.48 -26.05 12.03
C VAL A 27 18.84 -27.10 12.95
N SER A 28 18.96 -26.92 14.26
CA SER A 28 18.31 -27.79 15.24
C SER A 28 17.06 -27.12 15.79
N ASN A 29 15.89 -27.73 15.64
CA ASN A 29 14.72 -27.32 16.41
C ASN A 29 14.83 -27.82 17.87
N THR A 30 14.09 -27.21 18.80
CA THR A 30 14.13 -27.51 20.24
C THR A 30 13.96 -29.00 20.55
N SER A 31 13.03 -29.67 19.87
CA SER A 31 12.76 -31.11 20.01
C SER A 31 13.86 -32.03 19.46
N ALA A 32 14.66 -31.56 18.50
CA ALA A 32 15.73 -32.33 17.87
C ALA A 32 17.12 -32.04 18.47
N LEU A 33 17.30 -30.90 19.13
CA LEU A 33 18.58 -30.47 19.69
C LEU A 33 19.12 -31.48 20.72
N SER A 34 18.27 -32.01 21.61
CA SER A 34 18.66 -33.02 22.61
C SER A 34 19.16 -34.32 21.97
N THR A 35 18.52 -34.77 20.89
CA THR A 35 18.95 -35.93 20.11
C THR A 35 20.29 -35.66 19.41
N ILE A 36 20.43 -34.53 18.73
CA ILE A 36 21.69 -34.13 18.07
C ILE A 36 22.82 -34.01 19.11
N GLN A 37 22.55 -33.43 20.28
CA GLN A 37 23.50 -33.33 21.39
C GLN A 37 23.97 -34.70 21.87
N SER A 38 23.03 -35.65 22.06
CA SER A 38 23.36 -37.03 22.42
C SER A 38 24.24 -37.69 21.36
N TYR A 39 23.86 -37.62 20.08
CA TYR A 39 24.64 -38.22 18.97
C TYR A 39 26.04 -37.59 18.83
N SER A 40 26.15 -36.27 18.82
CA SER A 40 27.44 -35.57 18.72
C SER A 40 28.38 -35.86 19.89
N ASN A 41 27.84 -36.01 21.11
CA ASN A 41 28.65 -36.37 22.28
C ASN A 41 29.11 -37.83 22.23
N THR A 42 28.22 -38.77 21.92
CA THR A 42 28.53 -40.20 21.84
C THR A 42 29.56 -40.50 20.74
N PHE A 43 29.32 -39.99 19.53
CA PHE A 43 30.19 -40.26 18.37
C PHE A 43 31.34 -39.25 18.19
N ARG A 44 31.46 -38.27 19.10
CA ARG A 44 32.49 -37.20 19.07
C ARG A 44 32.53 -36.41 17.76
N VAL A 45 31.39 -36.23 17.10
CA VAL A 45 31.29 -35.51 15.83
C VAL A 45 30.90 -34.05 16.10
N PRO A 46 31.76 -33.06 15.75
CA PRO A 46 31.43 -31.64 15.81
C PRO A 46 30.08 -31.30 15.16
N PHE A 47 29.18 -30.66 15.90
CA PHE A 47 27.95 -30.08 15.35
C PHE A 47 28.01 -28.56 15.41
N LEU A 48 27.93 -27.92 14.24
CA LEU A 48 27.83 -26.48 14.10
C LEU A 48 26.36 -26.09 13.93
N ALA A 49 25.80 -25.52 14.99
CA ALA A 49 24.41 -25.11 15.11
C ALA A 49 24.21 -23.68 14.54
N LEU A 50 23.22 -23.54 13.65
CA LEU A 50 22.75 -22.25 13.11
C LEU A 50 21.57 -21.64 13.90
N SER A 51 21.05 -22.39 14.88
CA SER A 51 19.98 -22.07 15.81
C SER A 51 20.44 -21.22 17.00
N VAL A 52 19.49 -20.70 17.80
CA VAL A 52 19.80 -19.97 19.04
C VAL A 52 20.31 -20.93 20.13
N PRO A 53 21.37 -20.59 20.89
CA PRO A 53 21.73 -21.32 22.10
C PRO A 53 20.61 -21.34 23.14
N GLN A 54 20.33 -22.53 23.69
CA GLN A 54 19.33 -22.72 24.75
C GLN A 54 19.96 -22.49 26.14
N ASN A 55 19.20 -21.97 27.09
CA ASN A 55 19.63 -21.87 28.50
C ASN A 55 19.54 -23.24 29.20
N GLY A 56 20.48 -24.13 28.87
CA GLY A 56 20.81 -25.31 29.66
C GLY A 56 22.25 -25.21 30.14
N THR A 57 22.52 -25.44 31.42
CA THR A 57 23.86 -25.30 32.02
C THR A 57 24.87 -26.37 31.58
N ASN A 58 24.47 -27.32 30.74
CA ASN A 58 25.31 -28.37 30.17
C ASN A 58 25.07 -28.50 28.66
N ASN A 59 25.66 -27.61 27.87
CA ASN A 59 25.84 -27.86 26.43
C ASN A 59 26.90 -28.95 26.21
N GLY A 60 26.70 -29.78 25.18
CA GLY A 60 27.62 -30.88 24.90
C GLY A 60 28.99 -30.38 24.43
N PRO A 61 30.12 -31.00 24.83
CA PRO A 61 31.46 -30.54 24.47
C PRO A 61 31.72 -30.46 22.95
N PHE A 62 30.91 -31.15 22.13
CA PHE A 62 31.02 -31.21 20.67
C PHE A 62 30.04 -30.27 19.91
N GLN A 63 29.41 -29.31 20.59
CA GLN A 63 28.49 -28.35 19.96
C GLN A 63 29.07 -26.93 19.92
N LEU A 64 28.84 -26.23 18.80
CA LEU A 64 29.21 -24.83 18.59
C LEU A 64 28.01 -24.05 18.03
N PHE A 65 27.70 -22.88 18.58
CA PHE A 65 26.56 -22.04 18.16
C PHE A 65 27.04 -20.80 17.39
N MET A 66 26.74 -20.76 16.09
CA MET A 66 27.11 -19.62 15.22
C MET A 66 26.34 -18.34 15.55
N ARG A 67 25.13 -18.47 16.09
CA ARG A 67 24.28 -17.34 16.46
C ARG A 67 24.63 -16.86 17.89
N PRO A 68 25.07 -15.61 18.07
CA PRO A 68 25.41 -15.10 19.39
C PRO A 68 24.16 -14.89 20.27
N LEU A 69 24.35 -14.87 21.59
CA LEU A 69 23.29 -14.52 22.54
C LEU A 69 23.14 -12.98 22.64
N TYR A 70 22.19 -12.42 21.90
CA TYR A 70 21.99 -10.96 21.78
C TYR A 70 20.96 -10.37 22.78
N VAL A 71 20.31 -11.19 23.62
CA VAL A 71 19.27 -10.75 24.57
C VAL A 71 19.78 -9.67 25.53
N ASN A 72 21.04 -9.76 25.98
CA ASN A 72 21.67 -8.73 26.82
C ASN A 72 21.84 -7.38 26.08
N GLY A 73 22.02 -7.41 24.76
CA GLY A 73 22.05 -6.20 23.93
C GLY A 73 20.67 -5.55 23.82
N LEU A 74 19.61 -6.35 23.64
CA LEU A 74 18.21 -5.87 23.67
C LEU A 74 17.87 -5.25 25.03
N LEU A 75 18.24 -5.90 26.13
CA LEU A 75 18.06 -5.37 27.49
C LEU A 75 18.78 -4.02 27.66
N HIS A 76 20.01 -3.88 27.17
CA HIS A 76 20.74 -2.61 27.24
C HIS A 76 20.08 -1.50 26.40
N VAL A 77 19.42 -1.82 25.28
CA VAL A 77 18.59 -0.86 24.53
C VAL A 77 17.37 -0.42 25.35
N ILE A 78 16.57 -1.37 25.87
CA ILE A 78 15.37 -1.09 26.68
C ILE A 78 15.71 -0.17 27.86
N LEU A 79 16.80 -0.47 28.58
CA LEU A 79 17.26 0.31 29.72
C LEU A 79 17.79 1.70 29.32
N LYS A 80 18.56 1.81 28.23
CA LYS A 80 19.13 3.10 27.77
C LYS A 80 18.05 4.08 27.28
N TYR A 81 17.00 3.57 26.65
CA TYR A 81 15.86 4.38 26.17
C TYR A 81 14.70 4.46 27.17
N GLN A 82 14.83 3.86 28.37
CA GLN A 82 13.84 3.89 29.45
C GLN A 82 12.41 3.50 29.00
N TRP A 83 12.29 2.41 28.24
CA TRP A 83 10.98 1.96 27.76
C TRP A 83 10.17 1.29 28.87
N SER A 84 8.92 1.71 29.05
CA SER A 84 7.99 1.16 30.07
C SER A 84 6.97 0.18 29.50
N ASN A 85 6.57 0.33 28.24
CA ASN A 85 5.56 -0.49 27.57
C ASN A 85 6.07 -0.87 26.17
N ILE A 86 5.97 -2.14 25.79
CA ILE A 86 6.49 -2.69 24.53
C ILE A 86 5.53 -3.76 23.98
N LEU A 87 5.36 -3.80 22.66
CA LEU A 87 4.73 -4.92 21.95
C LEU A 87 5.81 -5.85 21.37
N TYR A 88 5.81 -7.13 21.76
CA TYR A 88 6.74 -8.15 21.29
C TYR A 88 6.05 -9.07 20.27
N LEU A 89 6.44 -8.95 19.01
CA LEU A 89 5.94 -9.78 17.90
C LEU A 89 6.95 -10.88 17.57
N TYR A 90 6.52 -12.14 17.64
CA TYR A 90 7.38 -13.31 17.41
C TYR A 90 6.69 -14.39 16.59
N ASP A 91 7.46 -15.20 15.86
CA ASP A 91 6.96 -16.18 14.88
C ASP A 91 7.30 -17.62 15.29
N SER A 92 8.60 -17.86 15.50
CA SER A 92 9.12 -19.19 15.85
C SER A 92 9.12 -19.46 17.36
N ASP A 93 9.14 -20.73 17.73
CA ASP A 93 9.27 -21.15 19.13
C ASP A 93 10.64 -20.71 19.73
N GLU A 94 11.65 -20.43 18.89
CA GLU A 94 12.90 -19.78 19.32
C GLU A 94 12.66 -18.37 19.90
N GLY A 95 11.64 -17.64 19.42
CA GLY A 95 11.30 -16.31 19.92
C GLY A 95 10.69 -16.32 21.32
N LEU A 96 9.91 -17.35 21.64
CA LEU A 96 9.40 -17.59 22.99
C LEU A 96 10.53 -17.83 23.99
N ILE A 97 11.59 -18.54 23.57
CA ILE A 97 12.79 -18.78 24.38
C ILE A 97 13.57 -17.47 24.62
N ARG A 98 13.70 -16.62 23.60
CA ARG A 98 14.34 -15.29 23.75
C ARG A 98 13.53 -14.38 24.67
N LEU A 99 12.21 -14.42 24.59
CA LEU A 99 11.30 -13.71 25.50
C LEU A 99 11.45 -14.21 26.94
N GLN A 100 11.54 -15.53 27.16
CA GLN A 100 11.79 -16.12 28.47
C GLN A 100 13.16 -15.68 29.05
N GLN A 101 14.21 -15.67 28.22
CA GLN A 101 15.54 -15.14 28.60
C GLN A 101 15.48 -13.65 28.95
N LEU A 102 14.69 -12.86 28.22
CA LEU A 102 14.49 -11.42 28.49
C LEU A 102 13.78 -11.21 29.83
N PHE A 103 12.68 -11.91 30.11
CA PHE A 103 12.00 -11.86 31.41
C PHE A 103 12.92 -12.28 32.57
N GLN A 104 13.72 -13.33 32.39
CA GLN A 104 14.69 -13.76 33.40
C GLN A 104 15.73 -12.67 33.70
N ALA A 105 16.22 -11.97 32.68
CA ALA A 105 17.21 -10.90 32.82
C ALA A 105 16.60 -9.58 33.37
N LEU A 106 15.32 -9.31 33.10
CA LEU A 106 14.57 -8.18 33.67
C LEU A 106 14.29 -8.38 35.16
N ASN A 107 13.82 -9.57 35.55
CA ASN A 107 13.54 -9.92 36.94
C ASN A 107 14.80 -9.84 37.83
N GLN A 108 15.98 -10.14 37.28
CA GLN A 108 17.27 -9.98 37.97
C GLN A 108 17.69 -8.51 38.21
N ARG A 109 16.99 -7.54 37.61
CA ARG A 109 17.32 -6.11 37.68
C ARG A 109 16.18 -5.22 38.21
N GLU A 110 15.11 -5.82 38.74
CA GLU A 110 13.93 -5.14 39.31
C GLU A 110 13.30 -4.05 38.41
N PHE A 111 13.44 -4.18 37.08
CA PHE A 111 12.91 -3.19 36.13
C PHE A 111 11.47 -3.53 35.73
N ALA A 112 10.52 -2.67 36.09
CA ALA A 112 9.10 -2.82 35.73
C ALA A 112 8.88 -2.46 34.25
N LEU A 113 8.56 -3.48 33.44
CA LEU A 113 8.30 -3.36 32.01
C LEU A 113 7.02 -4.13 31.65
N ASP A 114 6.09 -3.43 31.02
CA ASP A 114 4.86 -4.00 30.46
C ASP A 114 5.14 -4.51 29.04
N ILE A 115 4.89 -5.80 28.79
CA ILE A 115 5.12 -6.46 27.50
C ILE A 115 3.82 -7.10 27.00
N ASP A 116 3.19 -6.50 26.00
CA ASP A 116 2.16 -7.19 25.19
C ASP A 116 2.85 -8.15 24.22
N VAL A 117 2.32 -9.36 24.03
CA VAL A 117 2.99 -10.44 23.31
C VAL A 117 2.03 -11.04 22.30
N LYS A 118 2.38 -10.99 21.01
CA LYS A 118 1.57 -11.59 19.95
C LYS A 118 2.41 -12.51 19.06
N ARG A 119 1.88 -13.70 18.81
CA ARG A 119 2.45 -14.63 17.83
C ARG A 119 1.99 -14.25 16.43
N VAL A 120 2.91 -14.24 15.48
CA VAL A 120 2.70 -13.91 14.06
C VAL A 120 3.02 -15.15 13.23
N THR A 121 2.07 -15.64 12.45
CA THR A 121 2.24 -16.84 11.60
C THR A 121 2.66 -16.50 10.17
N ASP A 122 2.16 -15.39 9.64
CA ASP A 122 2.44 -14.91 8.28
C ASP A 122 2.80 -13.40 8.26
N PRO A 123 3.63 -12.91 7.31
CA PRO A 123 3.89 -11.48 7.17
C PRO A 123 2.61 -10.64 6.93
N THR A 124 1.57 -11.22 6.32
CA THR A 124 0.27 -10.52 6.14
C THR A 124 -0.52 -10.39 7.45
N ASP A 125 -0.43 -11.37 8.36
CA ASP A 125 -0.95 -11.25 9.73
C ASP A 125 -0.24 -10.10 10.46
N CYS A 126 1.10 -10.03 10.34
CA CYS A 126 1.92 -8.98 10.92
C CYS A 126 1.48 -7.58 10.44
N HIS A 127 1.35 -7.42 9.11
CA HIS A 127 0.89 -6.18 8.50
C HIS A 127 -0.53 -5.81 8.95
N THR A 128 -1.43 -6.78 9.07
CA THR A 128 -2.81 -6.56 9.53
C THR A 128 -2.84 -6.11 10.99
N ILE A 129 -2.08 -6.77 11.88
CA ILE A 129 -1.95 -6.39 13.29
C ILE A 129 -1.38 -4.96 13.43
N LEU A 130 -0.32 -4.62 12.68
CA LEU A 130 0.26 -3.28 12.69
C LEU A 130 -0.70 -2.23 12.14
N LYS A 131 -1.48 -2.56 11.11
CA LYS A 131 -2.50 -1.69 10.51
C LYS A 131 -3.70 -1.47 11.46
N GLU A 132 -4.21 -2.50 12.11
CA GLU A 132 -5.27 -2.38 13.12
C GLU A 132 -4.82 -1.53 14.32
N ILE A 133 -3.56 -1.66 14.72
CA ILE A 133 -2.96 -0.87 15.79
C ILE A 133 -2.79 0.60 15.35
N HIS A 134 -2.38 0.85 14.10
CA HIS A 134 -2.27 2.20 13.54
C HIS A 134 -3.64 2.89 13.33
N LEU A 135 -4.70 2.13 13.08
CA LEU A 135 -6.07 2.64 12.88
C LEU A 135 -6.82 2.93 14.20
N ARG A 136 -6.24 2.61 15.36
CA ARG A 136 -6.81 3.01 16.67
C ARG A 136 -6.31 4.41 17.02
N GLU A 137 -7.23 5.36 17.15
CA GLU A 137 -6.95 6.80 17.30
C GLU A 137 -6.29 7.22 18.65
N ASP A 138 -5.88 6.28 19.50
CA ASP A 138 -5.24 6.58 20.79
C ASP A 138 -3.74 6.90 20.62
N THR A 139 -3.45 8.20 20.68
CA THR A 139 -2.13 8.82 20.47
C THR A 139 -1.09 8.46 21.54
N LYS A 140 -0.39 7.33 21.35
CA LYS A 140 0.89 7.03 22.01
C LYS A 140 1.92 6.48 21.04
N GLU A 141 3.21 6.73 21.31
CA GLU A 141 4.31 6.05 20.61
C GLU A 141 4.23 4.53 20.86
N ILE A 142 3.84 3.77 19.85
CA ILE A 142 3.78 2.31 19.94
C ILE A 142 5.16 1.73 19.65
N ARG A 143 5.77 1.10 20.65
CA ARG A 143 7.12 0.54 20.59
C ARG A 143 7.04 -0.96 20.31
N VAL A 144 7.44 -1.37 19.11
CA VAL A 144 7.32 -2.76 18.64
C VAL A 144 8.69 -3.40 18.47
N PHE A 145 8.90 -4.56 19.10
CA PHE A 145 9.99 -5.47 18.73
C PHE A 145 9.50 -6.50 17.72
N LEU A 146 10.16 -6.57 16.57
CA LEU A 146 9.96 -7.58 15.53
C LEU A 146 11.02 -8.69 15.68
N ASP A 147 10.71 -9.72 16.47
CA ASP A 147 11.60 -10.86 16.72
C ASP A 147 11.39 -11.97 15.68
N LEU A 148 11.55 -11.58 14.41
CA LEU A 148 11.31 -12.41 13.22
C LEU A 148 12.64 -12.80 12.55
N PRO A 149 12.72 -13.97 11.85
CA PRO A 149 13.87 -14.30 11.01
C PRO A 149 14.15 -13.19 9.99
N MET A 150 15.43 -12.90 9.68
CA MET A 150 15.80 -11.77 8.81
C MET A 150 14.94 -11.72 7.54
N LYS A 151 14.81 -12.81 6.78
CA LYS A 151 13.98 -12.89 5.57
C LYS A 151 12.49 -12.57 5.78
N ARG A 152 11.90 -12.87 6.95
CA ARG A 152 10.49 -12.58 7.29
C ARG A 152 10.30 -11.17 7.84
N ALA A 153 11.27 -10.66 8.61
CA ALA A 153 11.35 -9.24 8.94
C ALA A 153 11.49 -8.41 7.66
N GLU A 154 12.38 -8.84 6.75
CA GLU A 154 12.53 -8.32 5.40
C GLU A 154 11.22 -8.43 4.64
N GLU A 155 10.57 -9.59 4.48
CA GLU A 155 9.26 -9.72 3.79
C GLU A 155 8.19 -8.76 4.35
N THR A 156 8.13 -8.57 5.67
CA THR A 156 7.22 -7.63 6.33
C THR A 156 7.58 -6.15 6.04
N ILE A 157 8.87 -5.85 5.89
CA ILE A 157 9.43 -4.52 5.58
C ILE A 157 9.53 -4.28 4.04
N LEU A 158 9.54 -5.33 3.22
CA LEU A 158 9.59 -5.35 1.75
C LEU A 158 8.18 -5.24 1.16
N LEU A 159 7.17 -5.76 1.87
CA LEU A 159 5.76 -5.35 1.71
C LEU A 159 5.58 -3.83 1.91
N VAL A 160 6.57 -3.15 2.47
CA VAL A 160 6.66 -1.69 2.55
C VAL A 160 7.64 -1.12 1.50
N PHE A 161 8.88 -1.64 1.31
CA PHE A 161 9.80 -1.26 0.22
C PHE A 161 10.87 -2.32 -0.18
N GLU A 162 10.97 -2.60 -1.48
CA GLU A 162 11.91 -3.49 -2.23
C GLU A 162 13.37 -2.96 -2.32
N GLU A 163 14.48 -3.69 -2.59
CA GLU A 163 14.94 -5.12 -2.54
C GLU A 163 16.50 -5.10 -2.49
N ALA A 164 17.22 -6.17 -2.10
CA ALA A 164 18.69 -6.29 -2.24
C ALA A 164 19.33 -7.68 -1.99
N LEU A 165 18.89 -8.47 -1.01
CA LEU A 165 19.76 -9.45 -0.34
C LEU A 165 20.10 -10.74 -1.12
N VAL A 166 19.34 -11.08 -2.16
CA VAL A 166 19.49 -12.37 -2.87
C VAL A 166 20.84 -12.49 -3.59
N ILE A 167 21.43 -11.36 -3.99
CA ILE A 167 22.66 -11.30 -4.80
C ILE A 167 23.91 -11.68 -4.00
N ASP A 168 23.96 -11.38 -2.70
CA ASP A 168 25.16 -11.58 -1.87
C ASP A 168 25.32 -13.02 -1.35
N ALA A 169 24.22 -13.72 -1.07
CA ALA A 169 24.24 -15.10 -0.60
C ALA A 169 24.92 -16.06 -1.62
N LEU A 170 24.66 -15.85 -2.90
CA LEU A 170 25.25 -16.63 -4.01
C LEU A 170 26.77 -16.39 -4.15
N ARG A 171 27.25 -15.18 -3.82
CA ARG A 171 28.66 -14.79 -3.95
C ARG A 171 29.55 -15.40 -2.87
N PHE A 172 29.01 -15.63 -1.68
CA PHE A 172 29.72 -16.21 -0.54
C PHE A 172 30.07 -17.69 -0.77
N PHE A 173 29.09 -18.49 -1.20
CA PHE A 173 29.25 -19.94 -1.41
C PHE A 173 30.29 -20.29 -2.49
N TYR A 174 30.33 -19.52 -3.58
CA TYR A 174 31.28 -19.68 -4.68
C TYR A 174 32.75 -19.51 -4.21
N ARG A 175 33.00 -18.64 -3.24
CA ARG A 175 34.36 -18.36 -2.74
C ARG A 175 34.87 -19.46 -1.82
N ALA A 176 34.02 -19.97 -0.91
CA ALA A 176 34.38 -21.04 0.04
C ALA A 176 34.78 -22.36 -0.66
N LEU A 177 34.03 -22.77 -1.69
CA LEU A 177 34.32 -24.00 -2.47
C LEU A 177 35.65 -23.93 -3.24
N ARG A 178 36.06 -22.72 -3.64
CA ARG A 178 37.28 -22.48 -4.44
C ARG A 178 38.58 -22.56 -3.62
N ASP A 179 38.50 -22.28 -2.32
CA ASP A 179 39.67 -22.34 -1.45
C ASP A 179 39.81 -23.71 -0.75
N LEU A 180 38.70 -24.44 -0.54
CA LEU A 180 38.73 -25.85 -0.10
C LEU A 180 39.44 -26.77 -1.11
N THR A 181 39.21 -26.56 -2.41
CA THR A 181 39.81 -27.35 -3.50
C THR A 181 41.33 -27.18 -3.64
N LYS A 182 41.93 -26.14 -3.04
CA LYS A 182 43.38 -25.97 -3.00
C LYS A 182 44.07 -26.79 -1.89
N TYR A 183 43.35 -27.13 -0.82
CA TYR A 183 43.92 -27.81 0.34
C TYR A 183 43.95 -29.34 0.18
N VAL A 184 42.91 -29.92 -0.44
CA VAL A 184 42.72 -31.38 -0.56
C VAL A 184 43.74 -32.07 -1.49
N ARG A 185 44.49 -31.33 -2.31
CA ARG A 185 45.41 -31.89 -3.34
C ARG A 185 46.72 -32.50 -2.78
N LYS A 186 46.87 -32.70 -1.46
CA LYS A 186 48.11 -33.17 -0.82
C LYS A 186 47.99 -34.32 0.20
N GLN A 187 46.80 -34.87 0.47
CA GLN A 187 46.67 -36.04 1.36
C GLN A 187 45.55 -36.98 0.91
N SER A 188 45.89 -38.25 0.65
CA SER A 188 44.92 -39.33 0.44
C SER A 188 44.45 -39.85 1.80
N LEU A 189 43.19 -39.56 2.15
CA LEU A 189 42.53 -40.07 3.36
C LEU A 189 41.80 -41.38 3.03
N PRO A 190 41.95 -42.45 3.84
CA PRO A 190 41.27 -43.71 3.60
C PRO A 190 39.81 -43.68 4.08
N GLU A 191 38.88 -44.11 3.23
CA GLU A 191 37.48 -44.30 3.60
C GLU A 191 37.31 -45.49 4.55
N ARG A 192 36.80 -45.25 5.77
CA ARG A 192 36.20 -46.31 6.60
C ARG A 192 34.83 -45.87 7.11
N ILE A 193 33.85 -46.73 6.85
CA ILE A 193 32.43 -46.53 7.14
C ILE A 193 32.16 -46.97 8.59
N ILE A 194 31.67 -46.06 9.42
CA ILE A 194 31.19 -46.37 10.77
C ILE A 194 29.69 -46.68 10.70
N LYS A 195 29.25 -47.80 11.29
CA LYS A 195 27.83 -48.14 11.47
C LYS A 195 27.36 -47.76 12.86
N CYS A 196 26.21 -47.11 12.97
CA CYS A 196 25.69 -46.56 14.23
C CYS A 196 25.10 -47.61 15.21
N THR A 197 25.45 -48.89 15.07
CA THR A 197 24.94 -50.01 15.89
C THR A 197 26.01 -50.73 16.69
N ASP A 198 27.30 -50.42 16.46
CA ASP A 198 28.44 -51.04 17.16
C ASP A 198 29.18 -49.98 17.98
N ASP A 199 28.91 -49.92 19.29
CA ASP A 199 29.66 -49.05 20.24
C ASP A 199 31.13 -49.47 20.44
N SER A 200 31.52 -50.63 19.91
CA SER A 200 32.75 -51.34 20.26
C SER A 200 34.00 -50.94 19.46
N ASN A 201 33.91 -50.05 18.45
CA ASN A 201 35.04 -49.70 17.59
C ASN A 201 35.04 -48.26 17.03
N VAL A 202 34.60 -47.27 17.81
CA VAL A 202 34.81 -45.84 17.48
C VAL A 202 36.26 -45.46 17.78
N SER A 203 37.15 -45.48 16.77
CA SER A 203 38.55 -45.06 16.95
C SER A 203 38.65 -43.52 17.15
N PRO A 204 39.38 -43.00 18.15
CA PRO A 204 38.93 -41.77 18.83
C PRO A 204 39.54 -40.45 18.34
N HIS A 205 40.38 -40.45 17.30
CA HIS A 205 41.48 -39.47 17.18
C HIS A 205 41.25 -38.23 16.29
N ASN A 206 40.08 -38.04 15.67
CA ASN A 206 39.89 -36.93 14.73
C ASN A 206 38.85 -35.89 15.19
N GLY A 207 37.87 -36.29 16.01
CA GLY A 207 36.76 -35.42 16.41
C GLY A 207 37.10 -34.42 17.53
N SER A 208 37.88 -34.86 18.53
CA SER A 208 38.42 -34.01 19.61
C SER A 208 39.33 -32.93 19.06
N ASP A 209 40.27 -33.35 18.21
CA ASP A 209 41.33 -32.51 17.67
C ASP A 209 40.75 -31.47 16.71
N MET A 210 39.75 -31.86 15.90
CA MET A 210 38.97 -30.93 15.09
C MET A 210 38.17 -29.94 15.95
N MET A 211 37.54 -30.38 17.05
CA MET A 211 36.82 -29.49 17.97
C MET A 211 37.74 -28.49 18.68
N GLU A 212 38.94 -28.92 19.09
CA GLU A 212 39.95 -28.06 19.69
C GLU A 212 40.49 -27.04 18.68
N ILE A 213 40.72 -27.44 17.43
CA ILE A 213 41.07 -26.53 16.33
C ILE A 213 39.93 -25.53 16.09
N LEU A 214 38.68 -25.97 15.99
CA LEU A 214 37.51 -25.11 15.77
C LEU A 214 37.26 -24.10 16.91
N LYS A 215 37.56 -24.46 18.16
CA LYS A 215 37.51 -23.53 19.30
C LYS A 215 38.68 -22.55 19.34
N LYS A 216 39.83 -22.90 18.75
CA LYS A 216 41.02 -22.04 18.63
C LYS A 216 41.05 -21.18 17.36
N THR A 217 40.25 -21.49 16.33
CA THR A 217 40.16 -20.65 15.12
C THR A 217 39.46 -19.33 15.40
N ASP A 218 40.10 -18.24 14.96
CA ASP A 218 39.57 -16.88 14.92
C ASP A 218 39.52 -16.43 13.46
N ILE A 219 38.36 -15.96 13.00
CA ILE A 219 38.13 -15.62 11.59
C ILE A 219 37.35 -14.31 11.50
N GLU A 220 37.80 -13.39 10.65
CA GLU A 220 37.03 -12.20 10.28
C GLU A 220 36.07 -12.51 9.12
N GLY A 221 34.77 -12.40 9.36
CA GLY A 221 33.72 -12.70 8.38
C GLY A 221 32.75 -11.54 8.17
N LEU A 222 31.72 -11.76 7.35
CA LEU A 222 30.69 -10.74 7.02
C LEU A 222 29.89 -10.26 8.26
N THR A 223 29.84 -11.07 9.32
CA THR A 223 29.22 -10.70 10.61
C THR A 223 30.26 -10.16 11.62
N GLY A 224 31.39 -9.64 11.13
CA GLY A 224 32.57 -9.31 11.93
C GLY A 224 33.35 -10.55 12.39
N ARG A 225 34.12 -10.38 13.46
CA ARG A 225 34.95 -11.42 14.07
C ARG A 225 34.12 -12.61 14.58
N VAL A 226 34.59 -13.83 14.31
CA VAL A 226 33.98 -15.10 14.72
C VAL A 226 34.99 -15.87 15.57
N ALA A 227 34.71 -15.95 16.87
CA ALA A 227 35.49 -16.72 17.84
C ALA A 227 34.53 -17.35 18.87
N PHE A 228 34.93 -18.46 19.49
CA PHE A 228 34.11 -19.20 20.46
C PHE A 228 34.70 -19.21 21.87
N ASP A 229 33.85 -19.44 22.88
CA ASP A 229 34.25 -19.75 24.26
C ASP A 229 34.37 -21.27 24.49
N GLU A 230 34.71 -21.66 25.73
CA GLU A 230 34.89 -23.06 26.11
C GLU A 230 33.59 -23.88 26.00
N TYR A 231 32.44 -23.22 26.16
CA TYR A 231 31.09 -23.79 26.09
C TYR A 231 30.51 -23.83 24.66
N GLY A 232 31.23 -23.29 23.68
CA GLY A 232 30.85 -23.27 22.27
C GLY A 232 29.94 -22.10 21.87
N PHE A 233 29.78 -21.07 22.72
CA PHE A 233 29.08 -19.84 22.36
C PHE A 233 30.02 -18.86 21.65
N ARG A 234 29.46 -18.04 20.77
CA ARG A 234 30.22 -16.99 20.08
C ARG A 234 30.56 -15.82 21.02
N LYS A 235 31.84 -15.50 21.17
CA LYS A 235 32.36 -14.37 21.95
C LYS A 235 32.82 -13.21 21.06
N ASP A 236 33.09 -12.07 21.69
CA ASP A 236 33.72 -10.87 21.09
C ASP A 236 33.05 -10.33 19.80
N PHE A 237 31.73 -10.49 19.67
CA PHE A 237 30.96 -9.99 18.54
C PHE A 237 30.49 -8.54 18.77
N THR A 238 30.25 -7.81 17.68
CA THR A 238 29.63 -6.46 17.72
C THR A 238 28.22 -6.52 17.18
N LEU A 239 27.28 -5.84 17.84
CA LEU A 239 25.96 -5.53 17.29
C LEU A 239 25.92 -4.06 16.88
N GLN A 240 25.26 -3.76 15.77
CA GLN A 240 25.02 -2.39 15.33
C GLN A 240 23.58 -2.02 15.65
N LEU A 241 23.37 -0.89 16.32
CA LEU A 241 22.06 -0.30 16.51
C LEU A 241 21.74 0.55 15.29
N MET A 242 20.65 0.23 14.61
CA MET A 242 20.15 1.00 13.47
C MET A 242 18.79 1.61 13.81
N GLU A 243 18.60 2.85 13.40
CA GLU A 243 17.41 3.66 13.62
C GLU A 243 16.92 4.12 12.24
N ILE A 244 15.61 4.09 11.98
CA ILE A 244 15.02 4.60 10.74
C ILE A 244 14.20 5.85 11.06
N THR A 245 14.49 6.94 10.36
CA THR A 245 13.78 8.21 10.50
C THR A 245 13.43 8.77 9.12
N MET A 246 12.30 9.46 8.99
CA MET A 246 11.87 10.04 7.71
C MET A 246 12.92 11.00 7.11
N ASN A 247 13.72 11.67 7.95
CA ASN A 247 14.67 12.71 7.53
C ASN A 247 16.08 12.17 7.17
N MET A 248 16.36 10.90 7.46
CA MET A 248 17.70 10.30 7.34
C MET A 248 17.70 8.90 6.70
N GLY A 249 16.53 8.30 6.52
CA GLY A 249 16.38 6.89 6.17
C GLY A 249 16.87 5.96 7.28
N LEU A 250 17.22 4.72 6.91
CA LEU A 250 17.91 3.80 7.81
C LEU A 250 19.36 4.29 8.06
N ALA A 251 19.74 4.45 9.32
CA ALA A 251 21.07 4.90 9.72
C ALA A 251 21.59 4.12 10.94
N THR A 252 22.89 3.83 10.97
CA THR A 252 23.54 3.23 12.15
C THR A 252 23.80 4.31 13.19
N VAL A 253 23.17 4.19 14.36
CA VAL A 253 23.23 5.16 15.47
C VAL A 253 24.05 4.66 16.67
N GLY A 254 24.50 3.41 16.67
CA GLY A 254 25.32 2.91 17.78
C GLY A 254 25.92 1.53 17.56
N ARG A 255 26.73 1.12 18.53
CA ARG A 255 27.41 -0.18 18.60
C ARG A 255 27.32 -0.74 20.02
N TRP A 256 27.05 -2.03 20.12
CA TRP A 256 27.08 -2.77 21.39
C TRP A 256 28.06 -3.94 21.30
N THR A 257 28.72 -4.25 22.41
CA THR A 257 29.58 -5.42 22.57
C THR A 257 29.31 -6.11 23.91
N PRO A 258 29.39 -7.44 24.01
CA PRO A 258 29.30 -8.15 25.28
C PRO A 258 30.28 -7.58 26.32
N GLY A 259 29.77 -7.31 27.52
CA GLY A 259 30.58 -6.77 28.63
C GLY A 259 30.81 -5.25 28.61
N LYS A 260 30.29 -4.51 27.61
CA LYS A 260 30.31 -3.04 27.58
C LYS A 260 28.90 -2.43 27.56
N GLU A 261 28.84 -1.12 27.82
CA GLU A 261 27.63 -0.33 27.55
C GLU A 261 27.39 -0.15 26.04
N LEU A 262 26.17 0.29 25.71
CA LEU A 262 25.80 0.70 24.36
C LEU A 262 26.46 2.04 24.01
N GLU A 263 27.42 2.00 23.08
CA GLU A 263 28.07 3.19 22.51
C GLU A 263 27.16 3.81 21.45
N ARG A 264 26.63 5.03 21.68
CA ARG A 264 25.92 5.79 20.66
C ARG A 264 26.95 6.56 19.81
N HIS A 265 26.73 6.62 18.50
CA HIS A 265 27.51 7.44 17.58
C HIS A 265 26.54 8.36 16.83
N GLU A 266 26.95 9.60 16.58
CA GLU A 266 26.20 10.46 15.65
C GLU A 266 26.15 9.79 14.28
N ALA A 267 24.96 9.79 13.67
CA ALA A 267 24.71 9.12 12.42
C ALA A 267 25.57 9.76 11.31
N LYS A 268 26.44 8.96 10.67
CA LYS A 268 27.37 9.45 9.64
C LYS A 268 26.71 9.79 8.30
N ARG A 269 25.40 9.56 8.15
CA ARG A 269 24.63 10.07 7.02
C ARG A 269 24.32 11.53 7.29
N LYS A 270 24.66 12.41 6.34
CA LYS A 270 24.08 13.76 6.33
C LYS A 270 22.55 13.63 6.36
N PRO A 271 21.83 14.43 7.17
CA PRO A 271 20.39 14.50 7.05
C PRO A 271 20.02 14.96 5.63
N ILE A 272 18.91 14.44 5.08
CA ILE A 272 18.34 14.92 3.81
C ILE A 272 17.98 16.42 3.93
N PHE A 273 17.69 16.82 5.17
CA PHE A 273 17.46 18.18 5.58
C PHE A 273 18.73 18.77 6.21
N ASP A 274 19.55 19.44 5.39
CA ASP A 274 20.74 20.18 5.87
C ASP A 274 20.39 21.69 5.95
N PRO A 275 19.92 22.20 7.11
CA PRO A 275 19.53 23.61 7.25
C PRO A 275 20.69 24.59 7.14
N GLY A 276 21.94 24.10 7.14
CA GLY A 276 23.15 24.87 6.88
C GLY A 276 23.61 24.87 5.42
N SER A 277 22.89 24.20 4.51
CA SER A 277 23.24 24.18 3.09
C SER A 277 23.03 25.57 2.46
N THR A 278 23.93 25.93 1.54
CA THR A 278 23.93 27.22 0.80
C THR A 278 22.74 27.41 -0.15
N LEU A 279 21.76 26.49 -0.14
CA LEU A 279 20.52 26.57 -0.92
C LEU A 279 19.49 27.57 -0.37
N SER A 280 19.58 27.95 0.91
CA SER A 280 18.58 28.78 1.61
C SER A 280 18.58 30.26 1.22
N ASN A 281 19.69 30.78 0.67
CA ASN A 281 19.88 32.20 0.36
C ASN A 281 19.37 32.63 -1.04
N ARG A 282 18.70 31.76 -1.80
CA ARG A 282 18.14 32.09 -3.13
C ARG A 282 16.62 31.99 -3.14
N THR A 283 15.96 33.09 -3.51
CA THR A 283 14.53 33.11 -3.86
C THR A 283 14.25 32.15 -5.02
N ARG A 284 13.32 31.24 -4.82
CA ARG A 284 12.90 30.23 -5.80
C ARG A 284 11.75 30.75 -6.67
N MET A 285 11.89 30.59 -7.98
CA MET A 285 10.86 30.96 -8.94
C MET A 285 9.83 29.84 -9.06
N VAL A 286 8.59 30.10 -8.66
CA VAL A 286 7.46 29.17 -8.74
C VAL A 286 6.58 29.57 -9.92
N THR A 287 6.50 28.74 -10.96
CA THR A 287 5.54 28.95 -12.06
C THR A 287 4.16 28.39 -11.71
N THR A 288 3.12 29.07 -12.16
CA THR A 288 1.73 28.65 -11.98
C THR A 288 0.81 29.22 -13.09
N ILE A 289 -0.46 28.85 -13.05
CA ILE A 289 -1.49 29.24 -14.03
C ILE A 289 -2.73 29.76 -13.31
N LEU A 290 -3.41 30.75 -13.89
CA LEU A 290 -4.68 31.27 -13.37
C LEU A 290 -5.80 30.25 -13.61
N GLU A 291 -6.27 29.60 -12.56
CA GLU A 291 -7.44 28.73 -12.58
C GLU A 291 -8.13 28.73 -11.21
N ARG A 292 -9.46 28.92 -11.19
CA ARG A 292 -10.25 28.98 -9.95
C ARG A 292 -10.52 27.55 -9.43
N PRO A 293 -10.33 27.22 -8.13
CA PRO A 293 -9.88 28.06 -7.00
C PRO A 293 -8.38 28.00 -6.71
N TYR A 294 -7.57 27.40 -7.59
CA TYR A 294 -6.15 27.14 -7.35
C TYR A 294 -5.31 28.42 -7.27
N VAL A 295 -5.46 29.33 -8.24
CA VAL A 295 -4.82 30.65 -8.28
C VAL A 295 -5.75 31.65 -8.95
N MET A 296 -6.00 32.76 -8.24
CA MET A 296 -6.87 33.86 -8.63
C MET A 296 -6.19 35.18 -8.27
N TYR A 297 -6.54 36.27 -8.95
CA TYR A 297 -6.15 37.60 -8.47
C TYR A 297 -6.82 37.90 -7.14
N LYS A 298 -6.11 38.62 -6.27
CA LYS A 298 -6.60 38.95 -4.92
C LYS A 298 -7.79 39.91 -4.93
N ASP A 299 -7.67 40.99 -5.71
CA ASP A 299 -8.61 42.11 -5.77
C ASP A 299 -8.85 42.51 -7.23
N ALA A 300 -10.01 43.11 -7.55
CA ALA A 300 -10.35 43.53 -8.92
C ALA A 300 -9.32 44.52 -9.52
N GLU A 301 -8.78 45.45 -8.72
CA GLU A 301 -7.67 46.33 -9.14
C GLU A 301 -6.41 45.56 -9.57
N THR A 302 -6.18 44.38 -8.97
CA THR A 302 -5.05 43.52 -9.31
C THR A 302 -5.32 42.76 -10.61
N GLU A 303 -6.58 42.35 -10.82
CA GLU A 303 -7.04 41.74 -12.07
C GLU A 303 -6.98 42.72 -13.26
N GLU A 304 -7.23 44.02 -13.04
CA GLU A 304 -7.02 45.07 -14.06
C GLU A 304 -5.52 45.30 -14.38
N ARG A 305 -4.66 45.28 -13.36
CA ARG A 305 -3.20 45.49 -13.54
C ARG A 305 -2.47 44.29 -14.16
N GLN A 306 -3.08 43.10 -14.13
CA GLN A 306 -2.53 41.82 -14.62
C GLN A 306 -1.04 41.60 -14.27
N PRO A 307 -0.63 41.74 -12.99
CA PRO A 307 0.77 41.54 -12.62
C PRO A 307 1.18 40.09 -12.87
N ARG A 308 2.27 39.89 -13.62
CA ARG A 308 2.76 38.54 -13.93
C ARG A 308 3.36 37.82 -12.72
N CYS A 309 3.97 38.55 -11.79
CA CYS A 309 4.66 37.99 -10.62
C CYS A 309 4.27 38.75 -9.35
N GLY A 310 4.51 38.11 -8.20
CA GLY A 310 4.35 38.69 -6.87
C GLY A 310 3.43 37.85 -5.99
N LYS A 311 3.97 37.32 -4.89
CA LYS A 311 3.26 36.41 -3.96
C LYS A 311 1.95 37.01 -3.38
N ASP A 312 1.90 38.32 -3.18
CA ASP A 312 0.80 39.02 -2.50
C ASP A 312 -0.33 39.48 -3.46
N ASN A 313 -0.11 39.31 -4.78
CA ASN A 313 -1.07 39.65 -5.83
C ASN A 313 -2.11 38.53 -6.07
N PHE A 314 -1.84 37.33 -5.57
CA PHE A 314 -2.61 36.12 -5.85
C PHE A 314 -3.20 35.51 -4.56
N ILE A 315 -4.35 34.86 -4.71
CA ILE A 315 -5.00 34.04 -3.67
C ILE A 315 -5.47 32.73 -4.28
N GLY A 316 -5.59 31.67 -3.47
CA GLY A 316 -6.09 30.37 -3.93
C GLY A 316 -5.40 29.20 -3.25
N PHE A 317 -5.92 28.01 -3.48
CA PHE A 317 -5.41 26.77 -2.87
C PHE A 317 -3.91 26.57 -3.13
N CYS A 318 -3.42 26.79 -4.35
CA CYS A 318 -1.99 26.63 -4.67
C CYS A 318 -1.11 27.71 -4.04
N VAL A 319 -1.65 28.90 -3.74
CA VAL A 319 -0.92 29.98 -3.06
C VAL A 319 -0.72 29.65 -1.58
N ASP A 320 -1.76 29.16 -0.91
CA ASP A 320 -1.69 28.72 0.49
C ASP A 320 -0.83 27.46 0.64
N PHE A 321 -0.99 26.49 -0.27
CA PHE A 321 -0.17 25.29 -0.33
C PHE A 321 1.32 25.61 -0.55
N ALA A 322 1.65 26.54 -1.46
CA ALA A 322 3.03 27.00 -1.65
C ALA A 322 3.60 27.64 -0.38
N ARG A 323 2.79 28.38 0.39
CA ARG A 323 3.19 28.99 1.66
C ARG A 323 3.55 27.93 2.71
N GLU A 324 2.73 26.89 2.84
CA GLU A 324 2.98 25.80 3.79
C GLU A 324 4.17 24.92 3.40
N VAL A 325 4.32 24.60 2.12
CA VAL A 325 5.50 23.87 1.60
C VAL A 325 6.78 24.68 1.84
N ALA A 326 6.77 25.99 1.56
CA ALA A 326 7.90 26.87 1.83
C ALA A 326 8.22 27.00 3.33
N ARG A 327 7.20 26.97 4.21
CA ARG A 327 7.37 26.99 5.68
C ARG A 327 8.03 25.71 6.21
N ILE A 328 7.69 24.55 5.65
CA ILE A 328 8.29 23.26 6.05
C ILE A 328 9.73 23.14 5.51
N VAL A 329 9.94 23.43 4.23
CA VAL A 329 11.25 23.27 3.57
C VAL A 329 12.20 24.45 3.86
N ASN A 330 11.67 25.56 4.41
CA ASN A 330 12.39 26.78 4.80
C ASN A 330 13.14 27.46 3.63
N PHE A 331 12.41 27.79 2.55
CA PHE A 331 12.93 28.56 1.42
C PHE A 331 12.11 29.82 1.12
N THR A 332 12.77 30.86 0.60
CA THR A 332 12.10 32.04 0.05
C THR A 332 11.65 31.78 -1.38
N TYR A 333 10.49 32.32 -1.78
CA TYR A 333 9.92 32.07 -3.11
C TYR A 333 9.15 33.26 -3.66
N GLU A 334 9.01 33.28 -4.98
CA GLU A 334 8.16 34.21 -5.72
C GLU A 334 7.27 33.43 -6.69
N ILE A 335 5.97 33.76 -6.71
CA ILE A 335 4.99 33.17 -7.63
C ILE A 335 4.95 34.02 -8.89
N CYS A 336 5.07 33.38 -10.05
CA CYS A 336 4.90 33.97 -11.37
C CYS A 336 3.92 33.16 -12.22
N LEU A 337 3.15 33.84 -13.05
CA LEU A 337 2.33 33.23 -14.08
C LEU A 337 3.18 32.80 -15.29
N VAL A 338 2.85 31.61 -15.79
CA VAL A 338 3.39 31.03 -17.04
C VAL A 338 3.19 31.98 -18.23
N LYS A 339 4.23 32.16 -19.05
CA LYS A 339 4.27 33.17 -20.12
C LYS A 339 3.17 33.05 -21.19
N ASP A 340 2.80 31.82 -21.54
CA ASP A 340 1.90 31.52 -22.67
C ASP A 340 0.48 31.07 -22.22
N GLY A 341 0.22 31.05 -20.92
CA GLY A 341 -1.04 30.59 -20.35
C GLY A 341 -1.31 29.09 -20.53
N LYS A 342 -0.29 28.26 -20.79
CA LYS A 342 -0.46 26.81 -21.03
C LYS A 342 0.18 25.92 -19.96
N TYR A 343 -0.40 24.74 -19.78
CA TYR A 343 0.15 23.70 -18.91
C TYR A 343 1.47 23.11 -19.45
N GLY A 344 1.50 22.81 -20.75
CA GLY A 344 2.63 22.18 -21.42
C GLY A 344 2.20 21.03 -22.31
N GLU A 345 2.49 21.19 -23.58
CA GLU A 345 2.22 20.33 -24.73
C GLU A 345 3.51 20.16 -25.55
N ILE A 346 3.63 19.04 -26.27
CA ILE A 346 4.73 18.79 -27.20
C ILE A 346 4.41 19.51 -28.52
N LEU A 347 5.25 20.46 -28.91
CA LEU A 347 5.18 21.14 -30.21
C LEU A 347 5.66 20.20 -31.33
N PRO A 348 5.30 20.46 -32.61
CA PRO A 348 5.82 19.68 -33.76
C PRO A 348 7.35 19.59 -33.83
N ASN A 349 8.04 20.56 -33.24
CA ASN A 349 9.51 20.62 -33.14
C ASN A 349 10.08 19.76 -31.98
N ALA A 350 9.27 18.87 -31.38
CA ALA A 350 9.56 18.04 -30.20
C ALA A 350 9.94 18.82 -28.92
N THR A 351 9.72 20.14 -28.89
CA THR A 351 9.95 21.00 -27.71
C THR A 351 8.68 21.21 -26.89
N TRP A 352 8.83 21.46 -25.59
CA TRP A 352 7.71 21.72 -24.69
C TRP A 352 7.41 23.21 -24.54
N ASN A 353 6.12 23.57 -24.60
CA ASN A 353 5.61 24.89 -24.22
C ASN A 353 5.10 24.88 -22.76
N GLY A 354 4.45 25.97 -22.30
CA GLY A 354 3.83 26.03 -20.97
C GLY A 354 4.79 25.89 -19.80
N MET A 355 4.23 25.57 -18.63
CA MET A 355 4.98 25.36 -17.38
C MET A 355 6.04 24.24 -17.52
N VAL A 356 5.73 23.16 -18.23
CA VAL A 356 6.72 22.09 -18.53
C VAL A 356 7.88 22.62 -19.38
N GLY A 357 7.61 23.52 -20.31
CA GLY A 357 8.62 24.23 -21.10
C GLY A 357 9.50 25.16 -20.25
N GLU A 358 8.92 25.92 -19.33
CA GLU A 358 9.67 26.80 -18.43
C GLU A 358 10.61 26.01 -17.49
N LEU A 359 10.15 24.86 -16.98
CA LEU A 359 10.96 23.93 -16.17
C LEU A 359 12.09 23.30 -16.97
N THR A 360 11.82 22.77 -18.17
CA THR A 360 12.84 22.12 -19.01
C THR A 360 13.91 23.10 -19.51
N ARG A 361 13.60 24.39 -19.61
CA ARG A 361 14.56 25.46 -19.93
C ARG A 361 15.25 26.06 -18.69
N ASN A 362 14.99 25.55 -17.49
CA ASN A 362 15.49 26.07 -16.21
C ASN A 362 15.20 27.57 -15.98
N GLU A 363 14.09 28.08 -16.53
CA GLU A 363 13.64 29.46 -16.29
C GLU A 363 13.01 29.63 -14.90
N VAL A 364 12.52 28.53 -14.33
CA VAL A 364 11.81 28.47 -13.04
C VAL A 364 12.27 27.24 -12.24
N ASP A 365 12.32 27.36 -10.92
CA ASP A 365 12.85 26.32 -10.03
C ASP A 365 11.84 25.18 -9.77
N MET A 366 10.53 25.48 -9.81
CA MET A 366 9.44 24.51 -9.64
C MET A 366 8.10 25.03 -10.21
N ALA A 367 7.13 24.13 -10.43
CA ALA A 367 5.75 24.48 -10.73
C ALA A 367 4.80 23.98 -9.64
N ILE A 368 4.07 24.90 -9.00
CA ILE A 368 3.01 24.61 -8.04
C ILE A 368 1.69 25.07 -8.66
N ALA A 369 1.00 24.12 -9.28
CA ALA A 369 -0.20 24.32 -10.08
C ALA A 369 -1.07 23.05 -10.06
N PRO A 370 -2.32 23.09 -10.55
CA PRO A 370 -3.12 21.90 -10.89
C PRO A 370 -2.55 21.15 -12.12
N ILE A 371 -1.27 20.75 -12.07
CA ILE A 371 -0.60 20.04 -13.15
C ILE A 371 -0.74 18.52 -12.96
N SER A 372 -1.60 17.90 -13.76
CA SER A 372 -1.78 16.44 -13.77
C SER A 372 -0.49 15.71 -14.19
N ILE A 373 -0.07 14.76 -13.35
CA ILE A 373 1.09 13.88 -13.58
C ILE A 373 0.77 12.95 -14.77
N SER A 374 1.67 12.88 -15.75
CA SER A 374 1.51 11.99 -16.91
C SER A 374 2.85 11.43 -17.37
N SER A 375 2.85 10.20 -17.89
CA SER A 375 4.06 9.50 -18.36
C SER A 375 4.82 10.25 -19.47
N GLN A 376 4.16 11.17 -20.20
CA GLN A 376 4.85 12.03 -21.16
C GLN A 376 5.62 13.17 -20.48
N ARG A 377 5.05 13.79 -19.43
CA ARG A 377 5.68 14.87 -18.67
C ARG A 377 6.79 14.33 -17.76
N GLU A 378 6.57 13.19 -17.13
CA GLU A 378 7.53 12.49 -16.26
C GLU A 378 8.85 12.11 -16.96
N ARG A 379 8.87 12.06 -18.30
CA ARG A 379 10.09 11.87 -19.10
C ARG A 379 10.97 13.10 -19.23
N VAL A 380 10.47 14.29 -18.87
CA VAL A 380 11.16 15.59 -19.08
C VAL A 380 11.19 16.49 -17.83
N VAL A 381 10.32 16.23 -16.85
CA VAL A 381 10.32 16.88 -15.53
C VAL A 381 10.06 15.83 -14.46
N ASP A 382 10.70 15.98 -13.30
CA ASP A 382 10.45 15.16 -12.13
C ASP A 382 9.16 15.63 -11.42
N PHE A 383 8.40 14.72 -10.84
CA PHE A 383 7.24 15.03 -10.00
C PHE A 383 7.43 14.56 -8.56
N THR A 384 6.86 15.29 -7.60
CA THR A 384 6.64 14.79 -6.24
C THR A 384 5.56 13.71 -6.21
N LYS A 385 5.40 13.04 -5.07
CA LYS A 385 4.14 12.31 -4.81
C LYS A 385 2.93 13.27 -4.96
N PRO A 386 1.77 12.78 -5.44
CA PRO A 386 0.62 13.64 -5.70
C PRO A 386 0.07 14.21 -4.39
N TYR A 387 -0.19 15.52 -4.39
CA TYR A 387 -0.78 16.24 -3.24
C TYR A 387 -2.31 16.20 -3.26
N MET A 388 -2.93 15.93 -4.42
CA MET A 388 -4.37 15.83 -4.60
C MET A 388 -4.69 14.73 -5.62
N SER A 389 -5.65 13.85 -5.30
CA SER A 389 -6.16 12.81 -6.20
C SER A 389 -7.45 13.26 -6.88
N LEU A 390 -7.58 12.95 -8.17
CA LEU A 390 -8.69 13.38 -9.03
C LEU A 390 -8.90 12.38 -10.18
N GLY A 391 -9.81 12.68 -11.10
CA GLY A 391 -9.97 11.94 -12.35
C GLY A 391 -10.88 12.68 -13.31
N ILE A 392 -10.97 12.22 -14.56
CA ILE A 392 -11.91 12.76 -15.54
C ILE A 392 -13.33 12.45 -15.07
N SER A 393 -14.19 13.47 -15.05
CA SER A 393 -15.59 13.38 -14.67
C SER A 393 -16.49 13.99 -15.75
N ILE A 394 -17.77 13.62 -15.73
CA ILE A 394 -18.77 14.15 -16.67
C ILE A 394 -19.55 15.25 -15.96
N MET A 395 -19.56 16.45 -16.53
CA MET A 395 -20.43 17.55 -16.15
C MET A 395 -21.59 17.67 -17.14
N ILE A 396 -22.81 17.75 -16.62
CA ILE A 396 -24.02 18.08 -17.40
C ILE A 396 -24.77 19.23 -16.73
N LYS A 397 -25.72 19.82 -17.46
CA LYS A 397 -26.72 20.72 -16.88
C LYS A 397 -27.64 19.91 -15.96
N ARG A 398 -27.85 20.40 -14.75
CA ARG A 398 -28.84 19.89 -13.80
C ARG A 398 -30.22 20.03 -14.46
N THR A 399 -30.86 18.90 -14.76
CA THR A 399 -32.25 18.90 -15.23
C THR A 399 -33.14 19.40 -14.11
N ALA A 400 -33.98 20.40 -14.40
CA ALA A 400 -35.09 20.71 -13.51
C ALA A 400 -35.91 19.42 -13.32
N VAL A 401 -36.22 19.08 -12.05
CA VAL A 401 -37.08 17.93 -11.76
C VAL A 401 -38.39 18.18 -12.49
N LYS A 402 -38.72 17.32 -13.46
CA LYS A 402 -39.99 17.39 -14.20
C LYS A 402 -41.09 17.30 -13.15
N GLU A 403 -41.87 18.37 -12.99
CA GLU A 403 -42.98 18.38 -12.03
C GLU A 403 -43.85 17.14 -12.27
N THR A 404 -44.09 16.38 -11.21
CA THR A 404 -44.75 15.07 -11.31
C THR A 404 -46.20 15.28 -11.71
N SER A 405 -46.47 15.14 -13.01
CA SER A 405 -47.83 15.08 -13.53
C SER A 405 -48.59 13.95 -12.85
N VAL A 406 -49.86 14.18 -12.52
CA VAL A 406 -50.73 13.23 -11.81
C VAL A 406 -50.81 11.86 -12.52
N PHE A 407 -50.56 11.82 -13.83
CA PHE A 407 -50.58 10.61 -14.65
C PHE A 407 -49.20 9.96 -14.89
N SER A 408 -48.13 10.41 -14.24
CA SER A 408 -46.78 9.86 -14.48
C SER A 408 -46.63 8.37 -14.11
N PHE A 409 -47.58 7.81 -13.34
CA PHE A 409 -47.68 6.37 -13.13
C PHE A 409 -48.02 5.55 -14.41
N MET A 410 -48.55 6.20 -15.46
CA MET A 410 -48.84 5.57 -16.75
C MET A 410 -47.67 5.67 -17.74
N ASP A 411 -46.70 6.56 -17.51
CA ASP A 411 -45.50 6.76 -18.34
C ASP A 411 -44.67 5.47 -18.60
N PRO A 412 -44.62 4.44 -17.72
CA PRO A 412 -43.82 3.23 -17.97
C PRO A 412 -44.26 2.36 -19.16
N LEU A 413 -45.48 2.53 -19.69
CA LEU A 413 -45.92 1.88 -20.92
C LEU A 413 -46.33 2.94 -21.94
N SER A 414 -45.93 2.74 -23.20
CA SER A 414 -46.30 3.66 -24.28
C SER A 414 -47.81 3.62 -24.56
N TYR A 415 -48.35 4.71 -25.10
CA TYR A 415 -49.79 4.84 -25.36
C TYR A 415 -50.31 3.76 -26.32
N GLU A 416 -49.49 3.33 -27.29
CA GLU A 416 -49.80 2.25 -28.22
C GLU A 416 -49.99 0.92 -27.47
N ILE A 417 -49.14 0.63 -26.48
CA ILE A 417 -49.24 -0.59 -25.67
C ILE A 417 -50.49 -0.53 -24.78
N TRP A 418 -50.81 0.62 -24.18
CA TRP A 418 -52.06 0.81 -23.44
C TRP A 418 -53.31 0.53 -24.29
N MET A 419 -53.34 1.03 -25.53
CA MET A 419 -54.44 0.74 -26.46
C MET A 419 -54.48 -0.74 -26.86
N CYS A 420 -53.32 -1.37 -27.11
CA CYS A 420 -53.24 -2.81 -27.38
C CYS A 420 -53.71 -3.67 -26.19
N ILE A 421 -53.36 -3.30 -24.95
CA ILE A 421 -53.82 -3.96 -23.72
C ILE A 421 -55.36 -3.85 -23.62
N LEU A 422 -55.92 -2.67 -23.85
CA LEU A 422 -57.37 -2.45 -23.81
C LEU A 422 -58.11 -3.31 -24.84
N PHE A 423 -57.64 -3.34 -26.10
CA PHE A 423 -58.25 -4.16 -27.14
C PHE A 423 -58.06 -5.66 -26.90
N ALA A 424 -56.89 -6.09 -26.42
CA ALA A 424 -56.62 -7.48 -26.08
C ALA A 424 -57.47 -7.96 -24.89
N TYR A 425 -57.63 -7.13 -23.85
CA TYR A 425 -58.48 -7.40 -22.70
C TYR A 425 -59.95 -7.61 -23.11
N ILE A 426 -60.50 -6.70 -23.92
CA ILE A 426 -61.87 -6.85 -24.46
C ILE A 426 -61.96 -8.10 -25.35
N GLY A 427 -60.99 -8.30 -26.25
CA GLY A 427 -60.96 -9.45 -27.17
C GLY A 427 -60.91 -10.80 -26.45
N VAL A 428 -60.03 -10.96 -25.47
CA VAL A 428 -59.94 -12.19 -24.65
C VAL A 428 -61.22 -12.40 -23.85
N SER A 429 -61.81 -11.35 -23.28
CA SER A 429 -63.07 -11.46 -22.52
C SER A 429 -64.25 -11.89 -23.39
N VAL A 430 -64.33 -11.37 -24.63
CA VAL A 430 -65.34 -11.78 -25.62
C VAL A 430 -65.11 -13.20 -26.11
N VAL A 431 -63.87 -13.59 -26.42
CA VAL A 431 -63.55 -14.98 -26.83
C VAL A 431 -63.87 -15.96 -25.70
N LEU A 432 -63.52 -15.63 -24.46
CA LEU A 432 -63.80 -16.46 -23.28
C LEU A 432 -65.31 -16.59 -23.04
N PHE A 433 -66.08 -15.51 -23.20
CA PHE A 433 -67.55 -15.54 -23.19
C PHE A 433 -68.16 -16.38 -24.32
N LEU A 434 -67.62 -16.32 -25.53
CA LEU A 434 -68.12 -17.14 -26.64
C LEU A 434 -67.78 -18.63 -26.42
N VAL A 435 -66.56 -18.94 -26.00
CA VAL A 435 -66.13 -20.31 -25.70
C VAL A 435 -66.93 -20.90 -24.56
N SER A 436 -67.18 -20.17 -23.45
CA SER A 436 -68.04 -20.65 -22.37
C SER A 436 -69.49 -20.82 -22.82
N ARG A 437 -70.02 -19.94 -23.67
CA ARG A 437 -71.41 -20.05 -24.20
C ARG A 437 -71.59 -21.25 -25.13
N PHE A 438 -70.57 -21.61 -25.92
CA PHE A 438 -70.63 -22.72 -26.88
C PHE A 438 -70.08 -24.06 -26.35
N SER A 439 -69.27 -24.06 -25.28
CA SER A 439 -68.79 -25.29 -24.66
C SER A 439 -69.93 -26.01 -23.92
N PRO A 440 -70.32 -27.24 -24.29
CA PRO A 440 -71.43 -27.94 -23.64
C PRO A 440 -71.15 -28.31 -22.17
N THR A 441 -69.88 -28.30 -21.74
CA THR A 441 -69.45 -28.69 -20.40
C THR A 441 -69.62 -27.60 -19.35
N GLU A 442 -69.72 -26.32 -19.77
CA GLU A 442 -69.88 -25.14 -18.90
C GLU A 442 -71.36 -24.82 -18.63
N TRP A 443 -72.29 -25.62 -19.18
CA TRP A 443 -73.72 -25.51 -18.91
C TRP A 443 -74.09 -26.42 -17.74
N HIS A 444 -74.52 -25.81 -16.66
CA HIS A 444 -74.99 -26.52 -15.48
C HIS A 444 -76.48 -26.26 -15.29
N VAL A 445 -77.19 -27.29 -14.83
CA VAL A 445 -78.63 -27.22 -14.58
C VAL A 445 -78.81 -26.95 -13.11
N GLU A 446 -79.22 -25.73 -12.77
CA GLU A 446 -79.72 -25.42 -11.43
C GLU A 446 -81.17 -25.91 -11.26
N ASP A 447 -81.53 -26.24 -10.02
CA ASP A 447 -82.76 -26.93 -9.68
C ASP A 447 -84.02 -26.17 -10.13
N GLY A 448 -84.76 -26.73 -11.10
CA GLY A 448 -86.11 -26.25 -11.45
C GLY A 448 -86.34 -25.74 -12.88
N ALA A 449 -85.51 -26.13 -13.85
CA ALA A 449 -85.72 -25.96 -15.30
C ALA A 449 -85.31 -24.61 -15.94
N SER A 450 -84.21 -24.02 -15.49
CA SER A 450 -83.41 -23.07 -16.29
C SER A 450 -81.96 -23.52 -16.39
N ILE A 451 -81.41 -23.57 -17.61
CA ILE A 451 -79.99 -23.90 -17.83
C ILE A 451 -79.18 -22.61 -17.71
N THR A 452 -78.26 -22.55 -16.74
CA THR A 452 -77.46 -21.36 -16.42
C THR A 452 -75.99 -21.57 -16.81
N ASN A 453 -75.24 -20.46 -16.91
CA ASN A 453 -73.83 -20.42 -17.27
C ASN A 453 -73.19 -19.24 -16.54
N ASP A 454 -72.18 -19.52 -15.71
CA ASP A 454 -71.61 -18.53 -14.79
C ASP A 454 -70.81 -17.43 -15.50
N PHE A 455 -70.36 -17.69 -16.74
CA PHE A 455 -69.65 -16.72 -17.57
C PHE A 455 -70.63 -15.80 -18.31
N THR A 456 -71.28 -14.92 -17.55
CA THR A 456 -71.88 -13.70 -18.11
C THR A 456 -70.80 -12.74 -18.62
N ILE A 457 -71.14 -11.80 -19.52
CA ILE A 457 -70.17 -10.83 -20.07
C ILE A 457 -69.42 -10.07 -18.97
N ALA A 458 -70.09 -9.71 -17.87
CA ALA A 458 -69.49 -9.05 -16.72
C ALA A 458 -68.50 -9.96 -15.96
N ASN A 459 -68.84 -11.24 -15.77
CA ASN A 459 -67.99 -12.20 -15.08
C ASN A 459 -66.75 -12.57 -15.91
N SER A 460 -66.88 -12.69 -17.25
CA SER A 460 -65.75 -12.91 -18.15
C SER A 460 -64.76 -11.74 -18.18
N LEU A 461 -65.26 -10.49 -18.09
CA LEU A 461 -64.45 -9.28 -17.94
C LEU A 461 -63.75 -9.23 -16.58
N TRP A 462 -64.43 -9.63 -15.50
CA TRP A 462 -63.84 -9.66 -14.16
C TRP A 462 -62.72 -10.72 -14.04
N TYR A 463 -62.94 -11.90 -14.61
CA TYR A 463 -61.96 -13.00 -14.63
C TYR A 463 -60.68 -12.64 -15.38
N SER A 464 -60.81 -12.04 -16.58
CA SER A 464 -59.66 -11.60 -17.37
C SER A 464 -58.88 -10.46 -16.70
N LEU A 465 -59.54 -9.56 -15.97
CA LEU A 465 -58.89 -8.50 -15.19
C LEU A 465 -58.07 -9.08 -14.03
N GLY A 466 -58.62 -10.05 -13.29
CA GLY A 466 -57.92 -10.74 -12.20
C GLY A 466 -56.67 -11.50 -12.68
N ALA A 467 -56.74 -12.14 -13.86
CA ALA A 467 -55.60 -12.80 -14.48
C ALA A 467 -54.55 -11.82 -15.04
N PHE A 468 -54.97 -10.62 -15.48
CA PHE A 468 -54.07 -9.59 -16.01
C PHE A 468 -53.18 -8.94 -14.93
N MET A 469 -53.69 -8.80 -13.69
CA MET A 469 -52.94 -8.19 -12.58
C MET A 469 -51.91 -9.12 -11.91
N GLN A 470 -51.57 -10.24 -12.56
CA GLN A 470 -50.50 -11.23 -12.29
C GLN A 470 -49.73 -11.08 -10.96
N GLN A 471 -50.21 -11.77 -9.92
CA GLN A 471 -49.42 -12.02 -8.71
C GLN A 471 -48.31 -13.06 -8.98
N GLY A 472 -47.06 -12.65 -9.22
CA GLY A 472 -45.86 -13.47 -8.93
C GLY A 472 -44.70 -13.49 -9.96
N CYS A 473 -43.50 -13.09 -9.50
CA CYS A 473 -42.11 -13.31 -9.96
C CYS A 473 -41.71 -13.15 -11.47
N ASP A 474 -40.70 -12.34 -11.86
CA ASP A 474 -39.24 -12.38 -11.56
C ASP A 474 -38.54 -13.54 -12.32
N ILE A 475 -37.46 -13.41 -13.13
CA ILE A 475 -36.23 -12.59 -13.07
C ILE A 475 -35.73 -12.22 -14.51
N SER A 476 -34.88 -11.19 -14.67
CA SER A 476 -34.17 -10.87 -15.95
C SER A 476 -32.63 -11.05 -15.91
N PRO A 477 -31.93 -11.34 -17.03
CA PRO A 477 -30.49 -11.67 -17.00
C PRO A 477 -29.51 -10.73 -17.73
N ARG A 478 -28.38 -10.48 -17.03
CA ARG A 478 -26.96 -10.46 -17.49
C ARG A 478 -26.34 -9.23 -18.17
N TYR A 479 -25.04 -9.12 -17.89
CA TYR A 479 -24.06 -8.08 -18.21
C TYR A 479 -22.82 -8.70 -18.89
N GLN A 480 -22.09 -7.93 -19.72
CA GLN A 480 -20.61 -7.84 -19.71
C GLN A 480 -20.07 -6.90 -20.80
N SER A 481 -19.02 -6.11 -20.50
CA SER A 481 -18.10 -5.61 -21.54
C SER A 481 -16.70 -5.26 -21.00
N LYS A 482 -15.70 -5.30 -21.90
CA LYS A 482 -14.48 -4.50 -21.82
C LYS A 482 -14.58 -3.45 -22.93
N VAL A 483 -14.20 -2.21 -22.63
CA VAL A 483 -15.02 -1.05 -23.03
C VAL A 483 -14.62 -0.44 -24.38
N ALA A 484 -15.13 -1.01 -25.47
CA ALA A 484 -15.06 -0.44 -26.84
C ALA A 484 -15.77 0.93 -27.00
N LEU A 485 -16.44 1.41 -25.95
CA LEU A 485 -17.11 2.71 -25.91
C LEU A 485 -16.12 3.87 -26.03
N TYR A 486 -14.95 3.80 -25.39
CA TYR A 486 -14.02 4.94 -25.32
C TYR A 486 -13.36 5.27 -26.67
N GLU A 487 -13.04 4.26 -27.48
CA GLU A 487 -12.54 4.47 -28.85
C GLU A 487 -13.60 5.12 -29.74
N ARG A 488 -14.87 4.69 -29.61
CA ARG A 488 -16.00 5.30 -30.31
C ARG A 488 -16.25 6.74 -29.87
N MET A 489 -16.11 7.05 -28.57
CA MET A 489 -16.19 8.41 -28.05
C MET A 489 -15.08 9.30 -28.64
N TRP A 490 -13.84 8.82 -28.72
CA TRP A 490 -12.75 9.58 -29.34
C TRP A 490 -12.99 9.83 -30.84
N ALA A 491 -13.39 8.79 -31.58
CA ALA A 491 -13.72 8.91 -33.01
C ALA A 491 -14.87 9.90 -33.27
N TYR A 492 -15.90 9.91 -32.41
CA TYR A 492 -16.96 10.91 -32.45
C TYR A 492 -16.43 12.33 -32.18
N MET A 493 -15.64 12.53 -31.11
CA MET A 493 -15.08 13.85 -30.79
C MET A 493 -14.19 14.40 -31.91
N GLN A 494 -13.48 13.54 -32.65
CA GLN A 494 -12.63 13.93 -33.77
C GLN A 494 -13.40 14.20 -35.08
N SER A 495 -14.59 13.61 -35.26
CA SER A 495 -15.40 13.74 -36.50
C SER A 495 -16.59 14.69 -36.38
N ALA A 496 -16.97 15.08 -35.16
CA ALA A 496 -18.10 15.98 -34.91
C ALA A 496 -17.86 17.40 -35.47
N SER A 497 -18.85 17.90 -36.23
CA SER A 497 -18.93 19.27 -36.72
C SER A 497 -20.29 19.86 -36.32
N PRO A 498 -20.34 21.03 -35.65
CA PRO A 498 -19.23 21.89 -35.25
C PRO A 498 -18.36 21.26 -34.14
N SER A 499 -17.13 21.76 -34.00
CA SER A 499 -16.14 21.25 -33.02
C SER A 499 -16.73 21.13 -31.61
N VAL A 500 -16.49 19.98 -30.98
CA VAL A 500 -16.85 19.73 -29.58
C VAL A 500 -15.81 20.24 -28.58
N PHE A 501 -14.61 20.58 -29.04
CA PHE A 501 -13.51 21.06 -28.21
C PHE A 501 -13.66 22.56 -27.89
N VAL A 502 -13.18 22.95 -26.70
CA VAL A 502 -13.15 24.34 -26.21
C VAL A 502 -11.73 24.72 -25.78
N ALA A 503 -11.41 26.01 -25.81
CA ALA A 503 -10.05 26.49 -25.50
C ALA A 503 -9.81 26.71 -24.00
N ARG A 504 -10.86 26.99 -23.20
CA ARG A 504 -10.80 27.21 -21.76
C ARG A 504 -11.94 26.47 -21.05
N ASN A 505 -11.70 26.08 -19.80
CA ASN A 505 -12.70 25.40 -18.96
C ASN A 505 -13.99 26.23 -18.81
N GLU A 506 -13.87 27.55 -18.67
CA GLU A 506 -15.03 28.47 -18.57
C GLU A 506 -15.97 28.41 -19.78
N ASP A 507 -15.44 28.22 -21.00
CA ASP A 507 -16.25 28.18 -22.22
C ASP A 507 -16.96 26.83 -22.36
N GLY A 508 -16.34 25.74 -21.89
CA GLY A 508 -16.99 24.44 -21.73
C GLY A 508 -18.16 24.51 -20.75
N VAL A 509 -17.99 25.17 -19.61
CA VAL A 509 -19.05 25.37 -18.60
C VAL A 509 -20.22 26.18 -19.18
N LYS A 510 -19.94 27.31 -19.86
CA LYS A 510 -21.00 28.11 -20.52
C LYS A 510 -21.81 27.26 -21.50
N ARG A 511 -21.13 26.46 -22.34
CA ARG A 511 -21.76 25.54 -23.30
C ARG A 511 -22.60 24.44 -22.63
N VAL A 512 -22.20 23.92 -21.47
CA VAL A 512 -23.04 23.00 -20.67
C VAL A 512 -24.30 23.71 -20.18
N ARG A 513 -24.18 24.95 -19.69
CA ARG A 513 -25.31 25.75 -19.18
C ARG A 513 -26.32 26.12 -20.26
N GLU A 514 -25.89 26.32 -21.50
CA GLU A 514 -26.78 26.48 -22.66
C GLU A 514 -27.63 25.23 -22.92
N GLY A 515 -27.13 24.04 -22.57
CA GLY A 515 -27.82 22.76 -22.66
C GLY A 515 -27.39 21.90 -23.85
N ASN A 516 -27.86 20.66 -23.91
CA ASN A 516 -27.54 19.68 -24.96
C ASN A 516 -26.03 19.39 -25.19
N TYR A 517 -25.19 19.72 -24.20
CA TYR A 517 -23.75 19.46 -24.21
C TYR A 517 -23.32 18.90 -22.85
N ALA A 518 -22.49 17.85 -22.89
CA ALA A 518 -21.84 17.27 -21.72
C ALA A 518 -20.34 17.53 -21.83
N PHE A 519 -19.71 17.96 -20.74
CA PHE A 519 -18.31 18.33 -20.72
C PHE A 519 -17.48 17.36 -19.89
N LEU A 520 -16.37 16.89 -20.46
CA LEU A 520 -15.39 16.06 -19.75
C LEU A 520 -14.37 16.99 -19.08
N ILE A 521 -14.37 17.00 -17.75
CA ILE A 521 -13.54 17.92 -16.94
C ILE A 521 -13.00 17.18 -15.70
N GLU A 522 -11.85 17.61 -15.20
CA GLU A 522 -11.27 17.07 -13.97
C GLU A 522 -12.23 17.23 -12.78
N SER A 523 -12.35 16.18 -11.97
CA SER A 523 -13.38 16.05 -10.94
C SER A 523 -13.34 17.14 -9.89
N THR A 524 -12.15 17.56 -9.46
CA THR A 524 -11.92 18.67 -8.54
C THR A 524 -12.51 19.99 -9.06
N THR A 525 -12.37 20.27 -10.35
CA THR A 525 -12.94 21.45 -11.01
C THR A 525 -14.44 21.30 -11.23
N ASN A 526 -14.94 20.09 -11.55
CA ASN A 526 -16.38 19.80 -11.62
C ASN A 526 -17.08 20.06 -10.27
N ASP A 527 -16.55 19.45 -9.21
CA ASP A 527 -17.04 19.54 -7.83
C ASP A 527 -17.05 21.01 -7.36
N TYR A 528 -16.01 21.80 -7.72
CA TYR A 528 -15.97 23.24 -7.47
C TYR A 528 -17.08 24.02 -8.18
N ILE A 529 -17.29 23.77 -9.48
CA ILE A 529 -18.26 24.52 -10.31
C ILE A 529 -19.69 24.21 -9.89
N ASN A 530 -19.99 22.96 -9.48
CA ASN A 530 -21.30 22.56 -8.96
C ASN A 530 -21.68 23.31 -7.67
N MET A 531 -20.70 23.84 -6.92
CA MET A 531 -20.91 24.64 -5.71
C MET A 531 -21.01 26.16 -5.99
N ARG A 532 -21.03 26.60 -7.26
CA ARG A 532 -21.11 28.01 -7.67
C ARG A 532 -22.47 28.35 -8.27
N LYS A 533 -22.91 29.60 -8.09
CA LYS A 533 -24.17 30.05 -8.69
C LYS A 533 -24.12 30.01 -10.24
N PRO A 534 -25.24 29.70 -10.91
CA PRO A 534 -26.58 29.48 -10.37
C PRO A 534 -26.91 28.01 -10.02
N CYS A 535 -25.92 27.19 -9.64
CA CYS A 535 -26.14 25.80 -9.16
C CYS A 535 -26.79 24.87 -10.21
N ASP A 536 -26.59 25.19 -11.48
CA ASP A 536 -27.24 24.61 -12.65
C ASP A 536 -26.43 23.49 -13.33
N THR A 537 -25.30 23.10 -12.76
CA THR A 537 -24.48 21.96 -13.20
C THR A 537 -24.57 20.81 -12.21
N MET A 538 -24.28 19.60 -12.69
CA MET A 538 -24.11 18.42 -11.85
C MET A 538 -23.07 17.47 -12.44
N LYS A 539 -22.35 16.78 -11.55
CA LYS A 539 -21.47 15.67 -11.88
C LYS A 539 -22.28 14.38 -12.00
N VAL A 540 -21.98 13.57 -13.02
CA VAL A 540 -22.66 12.28 -13.26
C VAL A 540 -21.65 11.14 -13.25
N GLY A 541 -21.98 10.10 -12.49
CA GLY A 541 -21.20 8.86 -12.38
C GLY A 541 -19.92 9.00 -11.56
N ALA A 542 -19.16 7.91 -11.51
CA ALA A 542 -17.81 7.90 -10.94
C ALA A 542 -16.80 8.52 -11.92
N ASN A 543 -15.61 8.86 -11.42
CA ASN A 543 -14.51 9.29 -12.27
C ASN A 543 -14.11 8.15 -13.25
N LEU A 544 -13.81 8.51 -14.50
CA LEU A 544 -13.43 7.55 -15.56
C LEU A 544 -12.01 7.00 -15.38
N ASP A 545 -11.15 7.72 -14.66
CA ASP A 545 -9.78 7.34 -14.33
C ASP A 545 -9.36 7.80 -12.91
N SER A 546 -8.14 7.44 -12.52
CA SER A 546 -7.50 7.86 -11.28
C SER A 546 -6.17 8.55 -11.61
N LYS A 547 -6.10 9.83 -11.29
CA LYS A 547 -4.98 10.76 -11.54
C LYS A 547 -4.65 11.53 -10.27
N GLY A 548 -3.61 12.35 -10.34
CA GLY A 548 -3.32 13.33 -9.30
C GLY A 548 -2.47 14.48 -9.79
N TYR A 549 -2.58 15.60 -9.07
CA TYR A 549 -1.66 16.73 -9.22
C TYR A 549 -0.42 16.52 -8.36
N GLY A 550 0.75 16.81 -8.89
CA GLY A 550 2.03 16.82 -8.17
C GLY A 550 2.72 18.18 -8.33
N ILE A 551 3.71 18.46 -7.49
CA ILE A 551 4.65 19.57 -7.74
C ILE A 551 5.63 19.06 -8.80
N ALA A 552 5.89 19.85 -9.84
CA ALA A 552 6.86 19.52 -10.87
C ALA A 552 8.17 20.28 -10.66
N THR A 553 9.31 19.61 -10.85
CA THR A 553 10.66 20.18 -10.75
C THR A 553 11.49 19.80 -11.98
N PRO A 554 12.55 20.54 -12.32
CA PRO A 554 13.55 20.06 -13.30
C PRO A 554 14.11 18.69 -12.88
N ILE A 555 14.44 17.84 -13.85
CA ILE A 555 14.99 16.50 -13.59
C ILE A 555 16.27 16.60 -12.75
N GLY A 556 16.35 15.81 -11.67
CA GLY A 556 17.53 15.80 -10.80
C GLY A 556 17.66 17.02 -9.89
N SER A 557 16.60 17.79 -9.67
CA SER A 557 16.57 18.89 -8.72
C SER A 557 16.65 18.40 -7.27
N ASP A 558 17.60 18.94 -6.49
CA ASP A 558 17.77 18.68 -5.05
C ASP A 558 16.48 18.91 -4.23
N LEU A 559 15.58 19.76 -4.74
CA LEU A 559 14.32 20.10 -4.08
C LEU A 559 13.27 18.98 -4.15
N ARG A 560 13.34 18.06 -5.13
CA ARG A 560 12.27 17.06 -5.38
C ARG A 560 11.98 16.20 -4.15
N ASP A 561 13.02 15.70 -3.50
CA ASP A 561 12.86 14.79 -2.36
C ASP A 561 12.43 15.55 -1.10
N GLN A 562 12.94 16.76 -0.88
CA GLN A 562 12.50 17.65 0.21
C GLN A 562 11.03 18.08 0.06
N LEU A 563 10.61 18.48 -1.14
CA LEU A 563 9.23 18.81 -1.47
C LEU A 563 8.31 17.58 -1.32
N THR A 564 8.78 16.40 -1.72
CA THR A 564 8.02 15.15 -1.56
C THR A 564 7.77 14.84 -0.07
N LEU A 565 8.78 14.96 0.79
CA LEU A 565 8.63 14.79 2.23
C LEU A 565 7.65 15.83 2.83
N ALA A 566 7.74 17.09 2.41
CA ALA A 566 6.82 18.14 2.86
C ALA A 566 5.36 17.85 2.45
N VAL A 567 5.13 17.35 1.22
CA VAL A 567 3.78 16.93 0.77
C VAL A 567 3.24 15.76 1.59
N LEU A 568 4.09 14.77 1.93
CA LEU A 568 3.69 13.65 2.78
C LEU A 568 3.32 14.13 4.20
N GLN A 569 4.13 15.01 4.80
CA GLN A 569 3.86 15.61 6.12
C GLN A 569 2.57 16.44 6.13
N LEU A 570 2.30 17.23 5.08
CA LEU A 570 1.05 18.00 4.95
C LEU A 570 -0.20 17.12 4.75
N ARG A 571 -0.01 15.88 4.25
CA ARG A 571 -1.07 14.88 4.12
C ARG A 571 -1.32 14.16 5.44
N GLU A 572 -0.27 13.71 6.12
CA GLU A 572 -0.34 13.02 7.42
C GLU A 572 -0.90 13.93 8.53
N SER A 573 -0.56 15.22 8.52
CA SER A 573 -1.15 16.22 9.44
C SER A 573 -2.61 16.62 9.11
N GLY A 574 -3.20 16.11 8.03
CA GLY A 574 -4.53 16.50 7.56
C GLY A 574 -4.63 17.93 7.01
N THR A 575 -3.53 18.68 6.97
CA THR A 575 -3.50 20.09 6.55
C THR A 575 -3.99 20.28 5.11
N LEU A 576 -3.62 19.38 4.18
CA LEU A 576 -4.11 19.39 2.79
C LEU A 576 -5.64 19.27 2.69
N GLU A 577 -6.26 18.37 3.46
CA GLU A 577 -7.71 18.18 3.43
C GLU A 577 -8.44 19.37 4.08
N ASN A 578 -7.86 19.96 5.14
CA ASN A 578 -8.40 21.19 5.74
C ASN A 578 -8.37 22.38 4.76
N MET A 579 -7.27 22.58 4.01
CA MET A 579 -7.19 23.61 2.97
C MET A 579 -8.19 23.35 1.83
N LYS A 580 -8.36 22.09 1.41
CA LYS A 580 -9.35 21.71 0.40
C LYS A 580 -10.78 22.02 0.87
N LYS A 581 -11.16 21.65 2.09
CA LYS A 581 -12.46 22.00 2.70
C LYS A 581 -12.68 23.52 2.81
N GLU A 582 -11.62 24.30 3.01
CA GLU A 582 -11.71 25.76 3.00
C GLU A 582 -12.00 26.33 1.61
N TRP A 583 -11.31 25.86 0.58
CA TRP A 583 -11.41 26.43 -0.78
C TRP A 583 -12.61 25.92 -1.59
N TRP A 584 -13.09 24.70 -1.32
CA TRP A 584 -14.29 24.12 -1.94
C TRP A 584 -15.52 24.35 -1.06
N ASP A 585 -15.62 23.66 0.09
CA ASP A 585 -16.87 23.54 0.84
C ASP A 585 -17.26 24.83 1.58
N LYS A 586 -16.36 25.40 2.38
CA LYS A 586 -16.64 26.63 3.18
C LYS A 586 -16.93 27.86 2.33
N ARG A 587 -16.51 27.85 1.06
CA ARG A 587 -16.71 28.94 0.10
C ARG A 587 -17.81 28.60 -0.93
N SER A 588 -18.63 27.58 -0.69
CA SER A 588 -19.78 27.25 -1.54
C SER A 588 -20.81 28.38 -1.57
N GLU A 589 -21.38 28.65 -2.74
CA GLU A 589 -22.43 29.67 -2.95
C GLU A 589 -23.82 29.06 -3.12
N CYS A 590 -23.86 27.75 -3.38
CA CYS A 590 -25.08 26.97 -3.48
C CYS A 590 -25.54 26.50 -2.10
N PRO A 591 -26.85 26.35 -1.86
CA PRO A 591 -27.31 25.68 -0.66
C PRO A 591 -26.76 24.25 -0.67
N LEU A 592 -26.23 23.82 0.47
CA LEU A 592 -25.96 22.40 0.69
C LEU A 592 -27.32 21.68 0.66
N GLU A 593 -27.45 20.68 -0.21
CA GLU A 593 -28.56 19.75 -0.10
C GLU A 593 -28.39 19.02 1.24
N ASP A 594 -29.33 19.23 2.17
CA ASP A 594 -29.38 18.46 3.41
C ASP A 594 -29.44 16.98 3.02
N SER A 595 -28.40 16.23 3.42
CA SER A 595 -28.25 14.80 3.13
C SER A 595 -29.12 13.95 4.05
N SER A 596 -30.39 14.34 4.13
CA SER A 596 -31.44 13.75 4.95
C SER A 596 -32.77 13.69 4.17
N GLN A 597 -32.80 12.87 3.13
CA GLN A 597 -34.00 12.28 2.55
C GLN A 597 -33.67 10.93 1.90
#